data_AF-A0A2T7SN80-F1
#
_entry.id   AF-A0A2T7SN80-F1
#
_cell.length_a   1.000
_cell.length_b   1.000
_cell.length_c   1.000
_cell.angle_alpha   90.00
_cell.angle_beta   90.00
_cell.angle_gamma   90.00
#
_symmetry.space_group_name_H-M   'P 1'
#
loop_
_entity.id
_entity.type
_entity.pdbx_description
1 polymer ?
#
loop_
_entity_poly.entity_id
_entity_poly.type
_entity_poly.pdbx_seq_one_letter_code
_entity_poly.pdbx_strand_id
1 'polypeptide(L)'
;MLGELFLAAARRAAGPGRIPEVQLDDEALSALVPEEPRTLPASLELGAELFAPSRQGLYDGDFRLVLGANPGSPLAGATFSRFAPVLGEDAARVRALIRRSHESTSESERAACVAYRPRVMRSANVATVPQWLPHRIPLGVGPAATDGTEDLNLADLAVRADLDGLRLVDLGTGRRVRPVSYSMLNPSSGHLPHTARFLLELGQEGLHWCVPWNWGAWSAAPAQPRVTLGRTVLAPARWLPDRGLRDAAEAAGRPWHGEVASWRQRWDVPRHIHLTRADNHIAVDLDDPLHLLVFQEELKRVKGLSVVERFDGARHGGRLAGPDGAHAAELVIPLLARPARKAPAPAPLSPAEVTPARRGAYAHVPGGEWLYAKLYVPEPFQARVLTRHLRHLTDPAVLAAAGADTWFVQRYADPEAHLRLRIHGKPAQLWPVLLPALRLWAEGLRDAGLADRLVLDTYDPEIERYGGSSVQAHAERVFDTDSAVVIRQLGLPTDDLADVPGRTALAALGTLAILTRLCAEDEALGLLGNGERRMPPYSSSGGLEFAFPGFWDEFLRLPVPRPGSGRRAPRQAPRPHAVPTETLI
;
A
#
# COMPACT_ATOMS: atom_id res chain seq x y z
N MET A 1 -12.50 -21.66 -6.66
CA MET A 1 -13.58 -21.45 -5.68
C MET A 1 -14.77 -20.63 -6.17
N LEU A 2 -14.75 -19.29 -6.30
CA LEU A 2 -15.96 -18.52 -6.69
C LEU A 2 -16.60 -18.99 -8.02
N GLY A 3 -15.77 -19.33 -9.01
CA GLY A 3 -16.25 -19.92 -10.27
C GLY A 3 -16.86 -21.31 -10.10
N GLU A 4 -16.35 -22.12 -9.17
CA GLU A 4 -16.91 -23.45 -8.88
C GLU A 4 -18.27 -23.34 -8.19
N LEU A 5 -18.43 -22.42 -7.24
CA LEU A 5 -19.72 -22.11 -6.63
C LEU A 5 -20.73 -21.64 -7.68
N PHE A 6 -20.30 -20.74 -8.57
CA PHE A 6 -21.12 -20.25 -9.67
C PHE A 6 -21.54 -21.37 -10.63
N LEU A 7 -20.59 -22.22 -11.06
CA LEU A 7 -20.85 -23.33 -11.97
C LEU A 7 -21.70 -24.44 -11.33
N ALA A 8 -21.48 -24.73 -10.04
CA ALA A 8 -22.28 -25.69 -9.29
C ALA A 8 -23.73 -25.23 -9.19
N ALA A 9 -23.96 -23.93 -8.94
CA ALA A 9 -25.30 -23.34 -9.01
C ALA A 9 -25.88 -23.49 -10.43
N ALA A 10 -25.16 -23.06 -11.46
CA ALA A 10 -25.63 -23.16 -12.84
C ALA A 10 -26.00 -24.60 -13.26
N ARG A 11 -25.27 -25.62 -12.78
CA ARG A 11 -25.56 -27.04 -13.06
C ARG A 11 -26.81 -27.57 -12.36
N ARG A 12 -27.15 -27.05 -11.17
CA ARG A 12 -28.36 -27.41 -10.42
C ARG A 12 -29.63 -26.79 -11.01
N ALA A 13 -29.49 -25.88 -11.98
CA ALA A 13 -30.61 -25.25 -12.64
C ALA A 13 -31.46 -26.27 -13.44
N ALA A 14 -32.74 -26.41 -13.07
CA ALA A 14 -33.70 -27.22 -13.81
C ALA A 14 -34.25 -26.47 -15.04
N GLY A 15 -33.37 -26.07 -15.96
CA GLY A 15 -33.72 -25.40 -17.23
C GLY A 15 -32.72 -24.32 -17.66
N PRO A 16 -32.68 -23.96 -18.96
CA PRO A 16 -31.82 -22.89 -19.47
C PRO A 16 -32.12 -21.56 -18.79
N GLY A 17 -31.07 -20.91 -18.26
CA GLY A 17 -31.12 -19.56 -17.69
C GLY A 17 -31.80 -19.41 -16.32
N ARG A 18 -32.32 -20.50 -15.73
CA ARG A 18 -32.69 -20.55 -14.32
C ARG A 18 -31.41 -20.54 -13.48
N ILE A 19 -31.34 -19.73 -12.42
CA ILE A 19 -30.18 -19.73 -11.53
C ILE A 19 -30.62 -20.05 -10.11
N PRO A 20 -30.27 -21.23 -9.58
CA PRO A 20 -30.61 -21.60 -8.21
C PRO A 20 -29.78 -20.79 -7.21
N GLU A 21 -30.35 -20.63 -6.01
CA GLU A 21 -29.70 -20.01 -4.87
C GLU A 21 -28.40 -20.75 -4.50
N VAL A 22 -27.35 -19.99 -4.17
CA VAL A 22 -26.12 -20.49 -3.56
C VAL A 22 -26.24 -20.31 -2.05
N GLN A 23 -26.45 -21.42 -1.35
CA GLN A 23 -26.36 -21.46 0.09
C GLN A 23 -24.92 -21.78 0.48
N LEU A 24 -24.28 -20.87 1.22
CA LEU A 24 -22.96 -21.09 1.78
C LEU A 24 -23.10 -21.94 3.05
N ASP A 25 -22.41 -23.08 3.05
CA ASP A 25 -22.17 -23.92 4.23
C ASP A 25 -20.78 -23.64 4.82
N ASP A 26 -20.45 -24.31 5.92
CA ASP A 26 -19.19 -24.10 6.64
C ASP A 26 -17.97 -24.50 5.80
N GLU A 27 -18.12 -25.48 4.90
CA GLU A 27 -17.05 -25.92 3.99
C GLU A 27 -16.76 -24.84 2.94
N ALA A 28 -17.80 -24.36 2.26
CA ALA A 28 -17.68 -23.27 1.29
C ALA A 28 -17.16 -21.98 1.94
N LEU A 29 -17.58 -21.67 3.16
CA LEU A 29 -17.09 -20.52 3.89
C LEU A 29 -15.60 -20.67 4.20
N SER A 30 -15.18 -21.82 4.75
CA SER A 30 -13.78 -22.10 5.09
C SER A 30 -12.86 -22.00 3.86
N ALA A 31 -13.33 -22.46 2.71
CA ALA A 31 -12.59 -22.37 1.44
C ALA A 31 -12.50 -20.95 0.85
N LEU A 32 -13.33 -20.00 1.31
CA LEU A 32 -13.32 -18.60 0.91
C LEU A 32 -12.54 -17.70 1.86
N VAL A 33 -12.22 -18.17 3.07
CA VAL A 33 -11.38 -17.42 4.02
C VAL A 33 -9.94 -17.40 3.51
N PRO A 34 -9.29 -16.24 3.39
CA PRO A 34 -7.89 -16.19 3.01
C PRO A 34 -6.99 -16.78 4.09
N GLU A 35 -5.81 -17.26 3.68
CA GLU A 35 -4.80 -17.82 4.59
C GLU A 35 -4.16 -16.76 5.51
N GLU A 36 -4.14 -15.49 5.08
CA GLU A 36 -3.52 -14.41 5.84
C GLU A 36 -4.39 -13.91 7.01
N PRO A 37 -3.79 -13.65 8.19
CA PRO A 37 -4.51 -13.10 9.34
C PRO A 37 -5.10 -11.72 9.03
N ARG A 38 -6.40 -11.56 9.25
CA ARG A 38 -7.10 -10.28 9.07
C ARG A 38 -7.23 -9.54 10.40
N THR A 39 -6.84 -8.27 10.43
CA THR A 39 -7.19 -7.37 11.53
C THR A 39 -8.57 -6.76 11.29
N LEU A 40 -9.52 -7.08 12.16
CA LEU A 40 -10.90 -6.60 12.07
C LEU A 40 -11.03 -5.19 12.67
N PRO A 41 -11.94 -4.34 12.15
CA PRO A 41 -12.22 -3.06 12.76
C PRO A 41 -12.90 -3.24 14.13
N ALA A 42 -12.73 -2.26 15.03
CA ALA A 42 -13.34 -2.29 16.36
C ALA A 42 -14.88 -2.20 16.33
N SER A 43 -15.43 -1.71 15.22
CA SER A 43 -16.87 -1.63 14.99
C SER A 43 -17.18 -1.61 13.50
N LEU A 44 -18.45 -1.80 13.14
CA LEU A 44 -18.97 -1.55 11.80
C LEU A 44 -20.49 -1.35 11.85
N GLU A 45 -21.10 -0.96 10.74
CA GLU A 45 -22.55 -0.87 10.53
C GLU A 45 -22.94 -1.72 9.34
N LEU A 46 -24.04 -2.48 9.45
CA LEU A 46 -24.63 -3.20 8.32
C LEU A 46 -26.01 -2.62 8.02
N GLY A 47 -26.23 -2.20 6.78
CA GLY A 47 -27.55 -1.87 6.24
C GLY A 47 -28.25 -3.11 5.71
N ALA A 48 -29.50 -3.34 6.13
CA ALA A 48 -30.27 -4.50 5.72
C ALA A 48 -31.78 -4.23 5.69
N GLU A 49 -32.50 -4.92 4.81
CA GLU A 49 -33.95 -5.00 4.83
C GLU A 49 -34.40 -6.31 5.51
N LEU A 50 -35.52 -6.25 6.24
CA LEU A 50 -36.10 -7.41 6.92
C LEU A 50 -37.42 -7.81 6.26
N PHE A 51 -37.53 -9.08 5.88
CA PHE A 51 -38.73 -9.67 5.28
C PHE A 51 -39.19 -10.88 6.10
N ALA A 52 -40.48 -10.95 6.38
CA ALA A 52 -41.11 -12.04 7.11
C ALA A 52 -42.61 -12.08 6.77
N PRO A 53 -43.25 -13.28 6.72
CA PRO A 53 -44.67 -13.41 6.36
C PRO A 53 -45.60 -12.77 7.39
N SER A 54 -45.18 -12.67 8.64
CA SER A 54 -45.91 -12.02 9.71
C SER A 54 -44.99 -11.69 10.87
N ARG A 55 -45.49 -10.91 11.84
CA ARG A 55 -44.77 -10.70 13.12
C ARG A 55 -44.52 -12.00 13.86
N GLN A 56 -45.48 -12.93 13.84
CA GLN A 56 -45.30 -14.24 14.45
C GLN A 56 -44.24 -15.06 13.72
N GLY A 57 -44.25 -15.05 12.37
CA GLY A 57 -43.22 -15.70 11.57
C GLY A 57 -41.81 -15.18 11.88
N LEU A 58 -41.66 -13.86 12.07
CA LEU A 58 -40.39 -13.27 12.53
C LEU A 58 -39.94 -13.87 13.88
N TYR A 59 -40.84 -13.98 14.86
CA TYR A 59 -40.52 -14.56 16.17
C TYR A 59 -40.22 -16.07 16.11
N ASP A 60 -40.90 -16.79 15.22
CA ASP A 60 -40.66 -18.21 14.96
C ASP A 60 -39.37 -18.44 14.14
N GLY A 61 -38.74 -17.35 13.66
CA GLY A 61 -37.50 -17.38 12.91
C GLY A 61 -37.67 -17.56 11.39
N ASP A 62 -38.89 -17.50 10.87
CA ASP A 62 -39.19 -17.46 9.44
C ASP A 62 -39.05 -16.03 8.91
N PHE A 63 -37.79 -15.63 8.69
CA PHE A 63 -37.47 -14.32 8.12
C PHE A 63 -36.24 -14.39 7.22
N ARG A 64 -36.10 -13.36 6.38
CA ARG A 64 -34.90 -13.09 5.60
C ARG A 64 -34.35 -11.71 5.94
N LEU A 65 -33.06 -11.67 6.23
CA LEU A 65 -32.30 -10.43 6.37
C LEU A 65 -31.52 -10.21 5.08
N VAL A 66 -31.89 -9.19 4.30
CA VAL A 66 -31.29 -8.93 2.99
C VAL A 66 -30.31 -7.78 3.11
N LEU A 67 -29.02 -8.04 2.94
CA LEU A 67 -28.00 -6.99 3.01
C LEU A 67 -28.12 -6.05 1.80
N GLY A 68 -27.96 -4.75 2.04
CA GLY A 68 -27.90 -3.75 0.99
C GLY A 68 -26.64 -3.90 0.12
N ALA A 69 -26.68 -3.37 -1.11
CA ALA A 69 -25.54 -3.41 -2.04
C ALA A 69 -24.31 -2.65 -1.54
N ASN A 70 -24.48 -1.75 -0.57
CA ASN A 70 -23.41 -1.06 0.14
C ASN A 70 -23.65 -1.19 1.66
N PRO A 71 -23.17 -2.28 2.29
CA PRO A 71 -23.47 -2.60 3.68
C PRO A 71 -22.71 -1.65 4.63
N GLY A 72 -23.27 -0.47 4.81
CA GLY A 72 -22.96 0.49 5.87
C GLY A 72 -21.52 1.04 5.89
N SER A 73 -20.89 0.98 7.05
CA SER A 73 -19.70 1.75 7.40
C SER A 73 -18.74 0.92 8.26
N PRO A 74 -17.42 1.10 8.16
CA PRO A 74 -16.46 0.51 9.11
C PRO A 74 -16.45 1.19 10.50
N LEU A 75 -17.44 2.05 10.79
CA LEU A 75 -17.53 2.81 12.04
C LEU A 75 -18.99 2.84 12.53
N ALA A 76 -19.25 2.22 13.68
CA ALA A 76 -20.54 2.30 14.36
C ALA A 76 -20.85 3.74 14.81
N GLY A 77 -21.96 4.29 14.33
CA GLY A 77 -22.39 5.67 14.54
C GLY A 77 -22.34 6.54 13.29
N ALA A 78 -21.64 6.13 12.23
CA ALA A 78 -21.40 6.99 11.06
C ALA A 78 -22.69 7.33 10.30
N THR A 79 -23.54 6.33 10.05
CA THR A 79 -24.80 6.55 9.33
C THR A 79 -25.77 7.45 10.11
N PHE A 80 -25.78 7.32 11.44
CA PHE A 80 -26.66 8.09 12.33
C PHE A 80 -26.22 9.54 12.51
N SER A 81 -24.92 9.81 12.36
CA SER A 81 -24.32 11.06 12.83
C SER A 81 -24.86 12.32 12.17
N ARG A 82 -25.16 12.29 10.87
CA ARG A 82 -25.76 13.44 10.17
C ARG A 82 -27.17 13.78 10.66
N PHE A 83 -27.86 12.81 11.27
CA PHE A 83 -29.22 12.96 11.78
C PHE A 83 -29.26 13.38 13.25
N ALA A 84 -28.11 13.42 13.93
CA ALA A 84 -28.06 13.77 15.35
C ALA A 84 -28.81 15.07 15.73
N PRO A 85 -28.82 16.15 14.94
CA PRO A 85 -29.62 17.35 15.28
C PRO A 85 -31.13 17.09 15.38
N VAL A 86 -31.65 16.07 14.68
CA VAL A 86 -33.09 15.72 14.69
C VAL A 86 -33.41 14.51 15.56
N LEU A 87 -32.41 13.78 16.06
CA LEU A 87 -32.60 12.62 16.93
C LEU A 87 -32.89 12.99 18.40
N GLY A 88 -32.75 14.26 18.79
CA GLY A 88 -33.01 14.69 20.17
C GLY A 88 -32.19 13.91 21.19
N GLU A 89 -32.85 13.33 22.20
CA GLU A 89 -32.20 12.53 23.26
C GLU A 89 -31.48 11.27 22.72
N ASP A 90 -31.92 10.71 21.58
CA ASP A 90 -31.27 9.55 20.97
C ASP A 90 -29.87 9.87 20.41
N ALA A 91 -29.55 11.15 20.19
CA ALA A 91 -28.18 11.56 19.84
C ALA A 91 -27.17 11.20 20.94
N ALA A 92 -27.59 11.14 22.21
CA ALA A 92 -26.74 10.69 23.30
C ALA A 92 -26.41 9.19 23.19
N ARG A 93 -27.33 8.37 22.67
CA ARG A 93 -27.10 6.94 22.41
C ARG A 93 -26.09 6.73 21.29
N VAL A 94 -26.17 7.54 20.22
CA VAL A 94 -25.17 7.54 19.14
C VAL A 94 -23.79 7.91 19.69
N ARG A 95 -23.69 8.96 20.52
CA ARG A 95 -22.43 9.35 21.18
C ARG A 95 -21.87 8.21 22.04
N ALA A 96 -22.71 7.54 22.83
CA ALA A 96 -22.31 6.43 23.68
C ALA A 96 -21.81 5.22 22.87
N LEU A 97 -22.50 4.88 21.76
CA LEU A 97 -22.07 3.84 20.82
C LEU A 97 -20.69 4.14 20.23
N ILE A 98 -20.50 5.37 19.75
CA ILE A 98 -19.22 5.84 19.18
C ILE A 98 -18.10 5.73 20.22
N ARG A 99 -18.32 6.23 21.44
CA ARG A 99 -17.33 6.12 22.52
C ARG A 99 -16.97 4.67 22.82
N ARG A 100 -17.98 3.79 22.92
CA ARG A 100 -17.78 2.35 23.17
C ARG A 100 -16.94 1.69 22.09
N SER A 101 -17.11 2.08 20.82
CA SER A 101 -16.29 1.57 19.71
C SER A 101 -14.79 1.87 19.84
N HIS A 102 -14.42 2.83 20.68
CA HIS A 102 -13.05 3.21 20.95
C HIS A 102 -12.50 2.79 22.32
N GLU A 103 -13.33 2.25 23.23
CA GLU A 103 -12.88 1.79 24.56
C GLU A 103 -11.88 0.62 24.50
N SER A 104 -11.91 -0.16 23.42
CA SER A 104 -10.94 -1.24 23.15
C SER A 104 -9.63 -0.74 22.55
N THR A 105 -9.55 0.55 22.17
CA THR A 105 -8.33 1.15 21.63
C THR A 105 -7.23 1.14 22.68
N SER A 106 -6.00 0.86 22.26
CA SER A 106 -4.82 0.97 23.11
C SER A 106 -4.70 2.36 23.75
N GLU A 107 -4.16 2.43 24.97
CA GLU A 107 -3.70 3.68 25.58
C GLU A 107 -2.58 4.38 24.79
N SER A 108 -1.86 3.68 23.92
CA SER A 108 -0.86 4.26 23.02
C SER A 108 -1.41 4.82 21.71
N GLU A 109 -2.72 4.71 21.48
CA GLU A 109 -3.41 5.24 20.29
C GLU A 109 -4.57 6.17 20.70
N ARG A 110 -4.91 7.14 19.85
CA ARG A 110 -6.06 8.04 20.01
C ARG A 110 -6.81 8.14 18.70
N ALA A 111 -8.14 8.00 18.74
CA ALA A 111 -8.97 8.30 17.58
C ALA A 111 -9.21 9.81 17.49
N ALA A 112 -9.09 10.37 16.28
CA ALA A 112 -9.34 11.79 16.03
C ALA A 112 -10.26 11.99 14.82
N CYS A 113 -11.32 12.77 14.98
CA CYS A 113 -12.25 13.07 13.88
C CYS A 113 -11.60 14.03 12.89
N VAL A 114 -11.52 13.66 11.61
CA VAL A 114 -11.09 14.58 10.55
C VAL A 114 -12.25 15.52 10.22
N ALA A 115 -12.11 16.80 10.58
CA ALA A 115 -13.12 17.82 10.30
C ALA A 115 -12.68 18.64 9.10
N TYR A 116 -13.45 18.62 8.02
CA TYR A 116 -13.06 19.23 6.75
C TYR A 116 -14.23 19.90 6.05
N ARG A 117 -13.92 20.89 5.22
CA ARG A 117 -14.86 21.44 4.25
C ARG A 117 -14.79 20.62 2.94
N PRO A 118 -15.88 19.98 2.48
CA PRO A 118 -15.90 19.31 1.19
C PRO A 118 -15.62 20.29 0.04
N ARG A 119 -14.96 19.80 -1.00
CA ARG A 119 -14.68 20.55 -2.25
C ARG A 119 -15.95 20.89 -3.03
N VAL A 120 -17.02 20.10 -2.84
CA VAL A 120 -18.32 20.30 -3.49
C VAL A 120 -19.36 20.67 -2.44
N MET A 121 -20.00 21.83 -2.61
CA MET A 121 -20.91 22.40 -1.60
C MET A 121 -22.08 21.48 -1.23
N ARG A 122 -22.71 20.79 -2.22
CA ARG A 122 -23.82 19.87 -1.93
C ARG A 122 -23.44 18.72 -0.97
N SER A 123 -22.15 18.37 -0.91
CA SER A 123 -21.66 17.31 -0.03
C SER A 123 -21.47 17.77 1.42
N ALA A 124 -21.55 19.07 1.70
CA ALA A 124 -21.61 19.58 3.07
C ALA A 124 -22.81 19.00 3.84
N ASN A 125 -23.93 18.75 3.16
CA ASN A 125 -25.12 18.12 3.74
C ASN A 125 -24.89 16.67 4.21
N VAL A 126 -23.80 16.03 3.75
CA VAL A 126 -23.40 14.67 4.17
C VAL A 126 -22.22 14.73 5.14
N ALA A 127 -21.28 15.65 4.93
CA ALA A 127 -20.08 15.81 5.75
C ALA A 127 -20.32 16.42 7.13
N THR A 128 -21.40 17.19 7.29
CA THR A 128 -21.70 17.88 8.55
C THR A 128 -22.18 16.88 9.59
N VAL A 129 -21.33 16.58 10.56
CA VAL A 129 -21.60 15.65 11.67
C VAL A 129 -21.13 16.25 13.00
N PRO A 130 -21.76 15.92 14.14
CA PRO A 130 -21.32 16.43 15.44
C PRO A 130 -19.93 15.97 15.85
N GLN A 131 -19.35 16.69 16.81
CA GLN A 131 -18.08 16.34 17.45
C GLN A 131 -18.32 15.26 18.50
N TRP A 132 -18.09 14.01 18.10
CA TRP A 132 -18.30 12.84 18.97
C TRP A 132 -17.08 12.45 19.80
N LEU A 133 -15.88 12.77 19.32
CA LEU A 133 -14.60 12.38 19.91
C LEU A 133 -13.89 13.56 20.59
N PRO A 134 -13.03 13.28 21.60
CA PRO A 134 -12.26 14.31 22.29
C PRO A 134 -11.14 14.91 21.44
N HIS A 135 -10.75 14.30 20.33
CA HIS A 135 -9.71 14.83 19.44
C HIS A 135 -10.25 15.04 18.03
N ARG A 136 -9.78 16.10 17.38
CA ARG A 136 -10.18 16.50 16.03
C ARG A 136 -8.98 16.96 15.22
N ILE A 137 -8.94 16.65 13.92
CA ILE A 137 -7.95 17.18 12.99
C ILE A 137 -8.67 18.17 12.07
N PRO A 138 -8.54 19.50 12.30
CA PRO A 138 -9.24 20.51 11.52
C PRO A 138 -8.54 20.80 10.18
N LEU A 139 -9.31 20.78 9.08
CA LEU A 139 -8.84 21.04 7.72
C LEU A 139 -9.71 22.13 7.05
N GLY A 140 -9.26 23.38 7.14
CA GLY A 140 -9.99 24.52 6.56
C GLY A 140 -11.35 24.77 7.23
N VAL A 141 -11.45 24.46 8.52
CA VAL A 141 -12.63 24.69 9.37
C VAL A 141 -12.22 25.51 10.60
N GLY A 142 -13.19 26.18 11.24
CA GLY A 142 -12.95 26.92 12.48
C GLY A 142 -12.61 26.01 13.69
N PRO A 143 -12.30 26.61 14.85
CA PRO A 143 -11.94 25.86 16.07
C PRO A 143 -13.05 24.93 16.56
N ALA A 144 -12.72 24.06 17.51
CA ALA A 144 -13.70 23.18 18.13
C ALA A 144 -14.84 24.01 18.75
N ALA A 145 -16.07 23.58 18.52
CA ALA A 145 -17.26 24.27 19.02
C ALA A 145 -17.80 23.61 20.30
N THR A 146 -17.26 22.44 20.65
CA THR A 146 -17.68 21.63 21.80
C THR A 146 -16.58 21.65 22.85
N ASP A 147 -16.94 21.99 24.08
CA ASP A 147 -16.01 21.97 25.21
C ASP A 147 -15.42 20.56 25.43
N GLY A 148 -14.11 20.50 25.68
CA GLY A 148 -13.39 19.25 25.86
C GLY A 148 -12.97 18.53 24.57
N THR A 149 -13.17 19.14 23.40
CA THR A 149 -12.56 18.69 22.13
C THR A 149 -11.25 19.44 21.87
N GLU A 150 -10.16 18.69 21.71
CA GLU A 150 -8.83 19.18 21.37
C GLU A 150 -8.58 19.10 19.86
N ASP A 151 -8.09 20.20 19.29
CA ASP A 151 -7.65 20.25 17.90
C ASP A 151 -6.18 19.82 17.78
N LEU A 152 -5.94 18.73 17.06
CA LEU A 152 -4.62 18.25 16.67
C LEU A 152 -4.19 18.99 15.39
N ASN A 153 -3.23 19.91 15.53
CA ASN A 153 -2.72 20.67 14.41
C ASN A 153 -1.89 19.76 13.49
N LEU A 154 -2.07 19.90 12.17
CA LEU A 154 -1.30 19.14 11.18
C LEU A 154 0.21 19.33 11.33
N ALA A 155 0.66 20.50 11.78
CA ALA A 155 2.09 20.77 11.99
C ALA A 155 2.72 19.88 13.09
N ASP A 156 1.90 19.37 14.00
CA ASP A 156 2.32 18.53 15.13
C ASP A 156 2.10 17.04 14.84
N LEU A 157 1.74 16.68 13.60
CA LEU A 157 1.48 15.30 13.17
C LEU A 157 2.50 14.88 12.10
N ALA A 158 2.95 13.63 12.17
CA ALA A 158 3.84 13.04 11.18
C ALA A 158 3.35 11.66 10.72
N VAL A 159 3.70 11.30 9.48
CA VAL A 159 3.46 9.96 8.95
C VAL A 159 4.71 9.12 9.17
N ARG A 160 4.56 8.01 9.87
CA ARG A 160 5.60 6.99 10.03
C ARG A 160 5.29 5.81 9.11
N ALA A 161 6.33 5.29 8.48
CA ALA A 161 6.28 4.05 7.72
C ALA A 161 7.14 2.99 8.42
N ASP A 162 6.61 1.79 8.58
CA ASP A 162 7.38 0.60 8.95
C ASP A 162 6.98 -0.58 8.05
N LEU A 163 7.50 -1.77 8.33
CA LEU A 163 7.19 -2.98 7.56
C LEU A 163 5.70 -3.40 7.69
N ASP A 164 4.99 -2.91 8.71
CA ASP A 164 3.57 -3.19 8.97
C ASP A 164 2.64 -2.10 8.39
N GLY A 165 3.20 -1.05 7.79
CA GLY A 165 2.49 -0.04 7.00
C GLY A 165 2.66 1.41 7.49
N LEU A 166 1.73 2.26 7.06
CA LEU A 166 1.75 3.70 7.37
C LEU A 166 0.90 4.02 8.60
N ARG A 167 1.38 4.90 9.47
CA ARG A 167 0.65 5.35 10.68
C ARG A 167 0.82 6.86 10.89
N LEU A 168 -0.21 7.53 11.41
CA LEU A 168 -0.10 8.92 11.88
C LEU A 168 0.36 8.93 13.34
N VAL A 169 1.28 9.82 13.67
CA VAL A 169 1.83 9.97 15.01
C VAL A 169 1.79 11.43 15.41
N ASP A 170 1.40 11.70 16.65
CA ASP A 170 1.52 13.00 17.30
C ASP A 170 2.98 13.18 17.76
N LEU A 171 3.62 14.23 17.25
CA LEU A 171 5.02 14.55 17.52
C LEU A 171 5.28 14.92 18.98
N GLY A 172 4.32 15.56 19.64
CA GLY A 172 4.46 16.00 21.02
C GLY A 172 4.34 14.86 22.02
N THR A 173 3.47 13.88 21.74
CA THR A 173 3.21 12.77 22.67
C THR A 173 3.78 11.42 22.23
N GLY A 174 4.24 11.30 20.99
CA GLY A 174 4.70 10.03 20.40
C GLY A 174 3.59 8.99 20.22
N ARG A 175 2.33 9.36 20.47
CA ARG A 175 1.18 8.45 20.38
C ARG A 175 0.68 8.35 18.95
N ARG A 176 0.17 7.17 18.61
CA ARG A 176 -0.51 6.94 17.34
C ARG A 176 -1.83 7.72 17.32
N VAL A 177 -2.11 8.33 16.18
CA VAL A 177 -3.40 8.98 15.91
C VAL A 177 -4.09 8.17 14.83
N ARG A 178 -5.33 7.73 15.08
CA ARG A 178 -6.17 7.08 14.08
C ARG A 178 -7.21 8.08 13.57
N PRO A 179 -7.05 8.64 12.37
CA PRO A 179 -8.03 9.55 11.82
C PRO A 179 -9.31 8.82 11.44
N VAL A 180 -10.46 9.36 11.81
CA VAL A 180 -11.77 8.77 11.50
C VAL A 180 -12.74 9.84 11.02
N SER A 181 -13.80 9.41 10.33
CA SER A 181 -14.91 10.28 9.93
C SER A 181 -16.21 9.56 10.23
N TYR A 182 -17.07 10.18 11.04
CA TYR A 182 -18.43 9.72 11.28
C TYR A 182 -19.43 10.26 10.25
N SER A 183 -18.96 10.73 9.10
CA SER A 183 -19.79 11.03 7.93
C SER A 183 -19.78 9.85 6.94
N MET A 184 -20.91 9.63 6.27
CA MET A 184 -21.06 8.69 5.15
C MET A 184 -20.60 9.26 3.80
N LEU A 185 -19.88 10.38 3.77
CA LEU A 185 -19.33 10.92 2.53
C LEU A 185 -18.19 10.01 2.05
N ASN A 186 -18.39 9.35 0.91
CA ASN A 186 -17.41 8.45 0.33
C ASN A 186 -16.06 9.16 0.05
N PRO A 187 -14.94 8.74 0.70
CA PRO A 187 -13.61 9.30 0.45
C PRO A 187 -13.16 9.24 -1.01
N SER A 188 -13.64 8.25 -1.76
CA SER A 188 -13.33 8.04 -3.18
C SER A 188 -14.16 8.90 -4.14
N SER A 189 -15.15 9.65 -3.64
CA SER A 189 -16.01 10.51 -4.48
C SER A 189 -15.27 11.68 -5.15
N GLY A 190 -14.05 12.00 -4.71
CA GLY A 190 -13.31 13.20 -5.11
C GLY A 190 -13.83 14.49 -4.46
N HIS A 191 -14.85 14.41 -3.61
CA HIS A 191 -15.43 15.58 -2.94
C HIS A 191 -14.68 15.98 -1.67
N LEU A 192 -13.75 15.16 -1.15
CA LEU A 192 -12.92 15.49 0.00
C LEU A 192 -11.66 16.26 -0.44
N PRO A 193 -11.11 17.16 0.42
CA PRO A 193 -9.74 17.62 0.27
C PRO A 193 -8.77 16.42 0.25
N HIS A 194 -7.69 16.49 -0.53
CA HIS A 194 -6.75 15.36 -0.66
C HIS A 194 -6.13 14.98 0.69
N THR A 195 -5.81 15.95 1.54
CA THR A 195 -5.33 15.72 2.91
C THR A 195 -6.35 14.98 3.77
N ALA A 196 -7.63 15.34 3.67
CA ALA A 196 -8.70 14.66 4.42
C ALA A 196 -8.84 13.21 3.98
N ARG A 197 -8.85 12.97 2.67
CA ARG A 197 -8.89 11.62 2.09
C ARG A 197 -7.69 10.80 2.56
N PHE A 198 -6.48 11.33 2.43
CA PHE A 198 -5.25 10.65 2.84
C PHE A 198 -5.28 10.27 4.34
N LEU A 199 -5.70 11.18 5.22
CA LEU A 199 -5.83 10.89 6.65
C LEU A 199 -6.86 9.79 6.93
N LEU A 200 -8.02 9.82 6.26
CA LEU A 200 -9.04 8.79 6.44
C LEU A 200 -8.59 7.43 5.91
N GLU A 201 -7.87 7.38 4.79
CA GLU A 201 -7.25 6.15 4.28
C GLU A 201 -6.19 5.63 5.26
N LEU A 202 -5.35 6.51 5.82
CA LEU A 202 -4.36 6.17 6.84
C LEU A 202 -5.00 5.60 8.12
N GLY A 203 -6.18 6.07 8.50
CA GLY A 203 -6.93 5.55 9.63
C GLY A 203 -7.56 4.17 9.41
N GLN A 204 -7.67 3.74 8.15
CA GLN A 204 -8.10 2.39 7.76
C GLN A 204 -6.93 1.45 7.52
N GLU A 205 -5.68 1.92 7.63
CA GLU A 205 -4.53 1.12 7.24
C GLU A 205 -4.38 -0.14 8.10
N GLY A 206 -4.18 -1.28 7.43
CA GLY A 206 -4.14 -2.61 8.05
C GLY A 206 -5.50 -3.17 8.51
N LEU A 207 -6.60 -2.41 8.40
CA LEU A 207 -7.93 -2.88 8.78
C LEU A 207 -8.65 -3.54 7.60
N HIS A 208 -9.30 -4.67 7.89
CA HIS A 208 -10.08 -5.44 6.93
C HIS A 208 -11.57 -5.22 7.19
N TRP A 209 -12.18 -4.33 6.42
CA TRP A 209 -13.60 -4.03 6.54
C TRP A 209 -14.48 -5.04 5.79
N CYS A 210 -15.75 -5.14 6.19
CA CYS A 210 -16.72 -6.04 5.59
C CYS A 210 -17.23 -5.47 4.26
N VAL A 211 -16.68 -5.96 3.15
CA VAL A 211 -17.13 -5.58 1.80
C VAL A 211 -18.40 -6.34 1.41
N PRO A 212 -19.28 -5.75 0.56
CA PRO A 212 -20.38 -6.50 -0.05
C PRO A 212 -19.84 -7.69 -0.86
N TRP A 213 -20.67 -8.73 -0.98
CA TRP A 213 -20.32 -9.92 -1.75
C TRP A 213 -19.98 -9.57 -3.20
N ASN A 214 -18.88 -10.13 -3.70
CA ASN A 214 -18.40 -9.87 -5.05
C ASN A 214 -18.04 -11.18 -5.77
N TRP A 215 -18.67 -11.41 -6.92
CA TRP A 215 -18.41 -12.55 -7.80
C TRP A 215 -17.06 -12.48 -8.57
N GLY A 216 -16.27 -11.43 -8.35
CA GLY A 216 -14.95 -11.23 -8.96
C GLY A 216 -15.04 -11.15 -10.48
N ALA A 217 -14.27 -11.99 -11.18
CA ALA A 217 -14.30 -12.08 -12.64
C ALA A 217 -15.68 -12.44 -13.21
N TRP A 218 -16.56 -13.06 -12.41
CA TRP A 218 -17.92 -13.43 -12.79
C TRP A 218 -18.94 -12.29 -12.56
N SER A 219 -18.47 -11.10 -12.14
CA SER A 219 -19.29 -9.90 -11.99
C SER A 219 -20.00 -9.46 -13.29
N ALA A 220 -19.44 -9.85 -14.44
CA ALA A 220 -19.97 -9.59 -15.78
C ALA A 220 -20.90 -10.69 -16.34
N ALA A 221 -21.16 -11.76 -15.57
CA ALA A 221 -22.08 -12.80 -16.00
C ALA A 221 -23.49 -12.21 -16.26
N PRO A 222 -24.21 -12.66 -17.32
CA PRO A 222 -25.55 -12.15 -17.63
C PRO A 222 -26.55 -12.31 -16.50
N ALA A 223 -26.35 -13.30 -15.65
CA ALA A 223 -27.18 -13.56 -14.51
C ALA A 223 -26.34 -14.19 -13.39
N GLN A 224 -26.59 -13.77 -12.15
CA GLN A 224 -25.84 -14.11 -10.96
C GLN A 224 -26.77 -14.70 -9.91
N PRO A 225 -26.38 -15.81 -9.28
CA PRO A 225 -27.18 -16.41 -8.23
C PRO A 225 -27.30 -15.50 -7.02
N ARG A 226 -28.43 -15.61 -6.34
CA ARG A 226 -28.54 -15.20 -4.95
C ARG A 226 -27.52 -15.97 -4.11
N VAL A 227 -26.88 -15.29 -3.16
CA VAL A 227 -25.98 -15.90 -2.18
C VAL A 227 -26.55 -15.74 -0.79
N THR A 228 -26.69 -16.83 -0.06
CA THR A 228 -27.26 -16.86 1.29
C THR A 228 -26.33 -17.55 2.28
N LEU A 229 -26.36 -17.07 3.52
CA LEU A 229 -25.74 -17.70 4.68
C LEU A 229 -26.80 -17.80 5.78
N GLY A 230 -27.33 -19.00 5.98
CA GLY A 230 -28.50 -19.23 6.83
C GLY A 230 -29.71 -18.40 6.36
N ARG A 231 -30.18 -17.49 7.23
CA ARG A 231 -31.33 -16.61 6.97
C ARG A 231 -30.94 -15.30 6.29
N THR A 232 -29.64 -15.02 6.16
CA THR A 232 -29.14 -13.76 5.59
C THR A 232 -28.89 -13.93 4.11
N VAL A 233 -29.42 -13.02 3.30
CA VAL A 233 -29.08 -12.88 1.89
C VAL A 233 -27.90 -11.91 1.79
N LEU A 234 -26.72 -12.43 1.44
CA LEU A 234 -25.49 -11.66 1.29
C LEU A 234 -25.45 -10.89 -0.04
N ALA A 235 -26.03 -11.49 -1.08
CA ALA A 235 -26.25 -10.86 -2.37
C ALA A 235 -27.56 -11.38 -2.98
N PRO A 236 -28.49 -10.50 -3.36
CA PRO A 236 -29.64 -10.89 -4.17
C PRO A 236 -29.20 -11.40 -5.55
N ALA A 237 -30.06 -12.18 -6.20
CA ALA A 237 -29.92 -12.52 -7.61
C ALA A 237 -29.92 -11.25 -8.47
N ARG A 238 -29.03 -11.23 -9.46
CA ARG A 238 -28.79 -10.07 -10.33
C ARG A 238 -28.72 -10.48 -11.78
N TRP A 239 -29.29 -9.68 -12.67
CA TRP A 239 -29.28 -9.87 -14.11
C TRP A 239 -28.73 -8.62 -14.82
N LEU A 240 -28.03 -8.84 -15.92
CA LEU A 240 -27.62 -7.82 -16.85
C LEU A 240 -28.55 -7.84 -18.07
N PRO A 241 -29.18 -6.69 -18.42
CA PRO A 241 -29.88 -6.55 -19.69
C PRO A 241 -28.97 -6.90 -20.87
N ASP A 242 -29.35 -7.94 -21.61
CA ASP A 242 -28.60 -8.45 -22.75
C ASP A 242 -28.68 -7.48 -23.96
N ARG A 243 -27.87 -7.74 -24.98
CA ARG A 243 -27.83 -6.89 -26.18
C ARG A 243 -29.19 -6.85 -26.88
N GLY A 244 -29.92 -7.97 -26.95
CA GLY A 244 -31.21 -8.03 -27.60
C GLY A 244 -32.25 -7.14 -26.91
N LEU A 245 -32.24 -7.09 -25.57
CA LEU A 245 -33.11 -6.21 -24.80
C LEU A 245 -32.72 -4.73 -24.95
N ARG A 246 -31.42 -4.42 -25.04
CA ARG A 246 -30.95 -3.04 -25.30
C ARG A 246 -31.35 -2.55 -26.70
N ASP A 247 -31.11 -3.37 -27.71
CA ASP A 247 -31.50 -3.07 -29.09
C ASP A 247 -33.02 -2.91 -29.21
N ALA A 248 -33.80 -3.70 -28.45
CA ALA A 248 -35.25 -3.55 -28.36
C ALA A 248 -35.68 -2.21 -27.75
N ALA A 249 -34.97 -1.74 -26.73
CA ALA A 249 -35.32 -0.49 -26.07
C ALA A 249 -35.15 0.69 -27.03
N GLU A 250 -34.11 0.70 -27.87
CA GLU A 250 -33.82 1.78 -28.81
C GLU A 250 -34.68 1.76 -30.08
N ALA A 251 -35.11 0.57 -30.54
CA ALA A 251 -35.86 0.43 -31.79
C ALA A 251 -37.30 0.95 -31.70
N ALA A 252 -37.64 1.94 -32.53
CA ALA A 252 -39.02 2.42 -32.67
C ALA A 252 -39.92 1.31 -33.25
N GLY A 253 -41.05 1.04 -32.59
CA GLY A 253 -42.07 0.09 -33.08
C GLY A 253 -41.84 -1.39 -32.74
N ARG A 254 -40.73 -1.76 -32.08
CA ARG A 254 -40.53 -3.13 -31.58
C ARG A 254 -41.41 -3.36 -30.33
N PRO A 255 -42.07 -4.52 -30.17
CA PRO A 255 -42.97 -4.75 -29.04
C PRO A 255 -42.19 -4.97 -27.74
N TRP A 256 -41.82 -3.86 -27.07
CA TRP A 256 -41.02 -3.84 -25.84
C TRP A 256 -41.50 -4.84 -24.78
N HIS A 257 -42.82 -4.89 -24.52
CA HIS A 257 -43.42 -5.85 -23.60
C HIS A 257 -43.10 -7.31 -23.96
N GLY A 258 -43.17 -7.68 -25.24
CA GLY A 258 -42.87 -9.05 -25.70
C GLY A 258 -41.39 -9.41 -25.57
N GLU A 259 -40.50 -8.44 -25.77
CA GLU A 259 -39.05 -8.62 -25.60
C GLU A 259 -38.69 -8.78 -24.11
N VAL A 260 -39.28 -7.98 -23.23
CA VAL A 260 -39.13 -8.12 -21.78
C VAL A 260 -39.68 -9.46 -21.30
N ALA A 261 -40.87 -9.87 -21.77
CA ALA A 261 -41.45 -11.17 -21.42
C ALA A 261 -40.55 -12.34 -21.86
N SER A 262 -40.00 -12.27 -23.07
CA SER A 262 -39.06 -13.27 -23.58
C SER A 262 -37.76 -13.30 -22.77
N TRP A 263 -37.18 -12.13 -22.46
CA TRP A 263 -36.00 -12.02 -21.62
C TRP A 263 -36.24 -12.57 -20.20
N ARG A 264 -37.39 -12.25 -19.61
CA ARG A 264 -37.84 -12.75 -18.30
C ARG A 264 -37.93 -14.26 -18.29
N GLN A 265 -38.54 -14.86 -19.32
CA GLN A 265 -38.64 -16.30 -19.46
C GLN A 265 -37.27 -16.97 -19.65
N ARG A 266 -36.38 -16.36 -20.46
CA ARG A 266 -35.03 -16.90 -20.70
C ARG A 266 -34.18 -16.95 -19.45
N TRP A 267 -34.33 -15.99 -18.54
CA TRP A 267 -33.43 -15.82 -17.39
C TRP A 267 -34.10 -16.04 -16.02
N ASP A 268 -35.34 -16.55 -16.01
CA ASP A 268 -36.18 -16.75 -14.81
C ASP A 268 -36.28 -15.49 -13.92
N VAL A 269 -36.43 -14.32 -14.55
CA VAL A 269 -36.49 -13.03 -13.82
C VAL A 269 -37.85 -12.92 -13.10
N PRO A 270 -37.89 -12.53 -11.82
CA PRO A 270 -39.15 -12.35 -11.11
C PRO A 270 -39.94 -11.16 -11.66
N ARG A 271 -41.26 -11.15 -11.42
CA ARG A 271 -42.14 -10.02 -11.78
C ARG A 271 -41.67 -8.69 -11.18
N HIS A 272 -41.29 -8.72 -9.92
CA HIS A 272 -40.91 -7.53 -9.16
C HIS A 272 -39.39 -7.44 -9.06
N ILE A 273 -38.83 -6.34 -9.54
CA ILE A 273 -37.38 -6.12 -9.64
C ILE A 273 -37.00 -4.72 -9.18
N HIS A 274 -35.71 -4.53 -8.91
CA HIS A 274 -35.06 -3.24 -8.79
C HIS A 274 -34.13 -2.99 -9.97
N LEU A 275 -34.35 -1.89 -10.68
CA LEU A 275 -33.36 -1.33 -11.59
C LEU A 275 -32.33 -0.58 -10.76
N THR A 276 -31.09 -1.04 -10.80
CA THR A 276 -30.02 -0.58 -9.91
C THR A 276 -28.86 0.03 -10.68
N ARG A 277 -28.45 1.23 -10.24
CA ARG A 277 -27.23 1.92 -10.67
C ARG A 277 -26.55 2.54 -9.45
N ALA A 278 -25.38 2.02 -9.10
CA ALA A 278 -24.67 2.39 -7.88
C ALA A 278 -25.62 2.26 -6.67
N ASP A 279 -25.90 3.35 -5.97
CA ASP A 279 -26.76 3.45 -4.78
C ASP A 279 -28.24 3.73 -5.10
N ASN A 280 -28.60 3.97 -6.36
CA ASN A 280 -29.97 4.27 -6.76
C ASN A 280 -30.71 3.01 -7.19
N HIS A 281 -31.91 2.83 -6.64
CA HIS A 281 -32.81 1.72 -6.93
C HIS A 281 -34.18 2.23 -7.38
N ILE A 282 -34.68 1.72 -8.51
CA ILE A 282 -36.04 2.00 -9.00
C ILE A 282 -36.84 0.71 -8.96
N ALA A 283 -37.92 0.71 -8.18
CA ALA A 283 -38.86 -0.39 -8.11
C ALA A 283 -39.67 -0.50 -9.40
N VAL A 284 -39.68 -1.70 -10.00
CA VAL A 284 -40.39 -1.99 -11.25
C VAL A 284 -41.22 -3.26 -11.10
N ASP A 285 -42.48 -3.17 -11.51
CA ASP A 285 -43.35 -4.31 -11.74
C ASP A 285 -43.38 -4.58 -13.25
N LEU A 286 -42.85 -5.73 -13.68
CA LEU A 286 -42.77 -6.10 -15.09
C LEU A 286 -44.13 -6.43 -15.72
N ASP A 287 -45.20 -6.55 -14.94
CA ASP A 287 -46.57 -6.71 -15.47
C ASP A 287 -47.28 -5.34 -15.62
N ASP A 288 -46.71 -4.24 -15.08
CA ASP A 288 -47.28 -2.89 -15.18
C ASP A 288 -46.78 -2.16 -16.46
N PRO A 289 -47.68 -1.75 -17.37
CA PRO A 289 -47.28 -1.09 -18.62
C PRO A 289 -46.50 0.21 -18.43
N LEU A 290 -46.79 1.00 -17.39
CA LEU A 290 -46.09 2.25 -17.11
C LEU A 290 -44.68 1.98 -16.56
N HIS A 291 -44.55 0.99 -15.69
CA HIS A 291 -43.24 0.57 -15.19
C HIS A 291 -42.34 -0.01 -16.29
N LEU A 292 -42.93 -0.69 -17.28
CA LEU A 292 -42.19 -1.13 -18.46
C LEU A 292 -41.63 0.06 -19.26
N LEU A 293 -42.37 1.17 -19.38
CA LEU A 293 -41.83 2.40 -20.02
C LEU A 293 -40.66 2.97 -19.22
N VAL A 294 -40.75 2.99 -17.88
CA VAL A 294 -39.63 3.40 -17.01
C VAL A 294 -38.41 2.52 -17.24
N PHE A 295 -38.59 1.19 -17.32
CA PHE A 295 -37.49 0.29 -17.60
C PHE A 295 -36.86 0.54 -18.97
N GLN A 296 -37.67 0.79 -20.00
CA GLN A 296 -37.19 1.11 -21.33
C GLN A 296 -36.32 2.38 -21.33
N GLU A 297 -36.78 3.45 -20.69
CA GLU A 297 -36.08 4.73 -20.64
C GLU A 297 -34.79 4.65 -19.83
N GLU A 298 -34.79 3.96 -18.68
CA GLU A 298 -33.57 3.75 -17.89
C GLU A 298 -32.53 2.93 -18.65
N LEU A 299 -32.97 1.94 -19.44
CA LEU A 299 -32.07 1.12 -20.24
C LEU A 299 -31.40 1.92 -21.38
N LYS A 300 -32.13 2.85 -22.01
CA LYS A 300 -31.58 3.78 -23.03
C LYS A 300 -30.59 4.77 -22.42
N ARG A 301 -30.94 5.34 -21.26
CA ARG A 301 -30.21 6.44 -20.64
C ARG A 301 -28.86 6.01 -20.05
N VAL A 302 -28.79 4.81 -19.50
CA VAL A 302 -27.70 4.42 -18.60
C VAL A 302 -26.92 3.20 -19.11
N LYS A 303 -25.64 3.42 -19.40
CA LYS A 303 -24.69 2.32 -19.55
C LYS A 303 -24.44 1.65 -18.19
N GLY A 304 -24.48 0.32 -18.16
CA GLY A 304 -24.22 -0.46 -16.93
C GLY A 304 -25.41 -0.63 -15.98
N LEU A 305 -26.64 -0.40 -16.43
CA LEU A 305 -27.84 -0.74 -15.64
C LEU A 305 -27.83 -2.23 -15.26
N SER A 306 -28.11 -2.52 -14.00
CA SER A 306 -28.28 -3.89 -13.49
C SER A 306 -29.68 -4.09 -12.94
N VAL A 307 -30.22 -5.29 -13.10
CA VAL A 307 -31.51 -5.69 -12.57
C VAL A 307 -31.28 -6.59 -11.37
N VAL A 308 -31.95 -6.32 -10.26
CA VAL A 308 -31.81 -7.06 -9.00
C VAL A 308 -33.18 -7.55 -8.56
N GLU A 309 -33.25 -8.75 -7.98
CA GLU A 309 -34.53 -9.27 -7.48
C GLU A 309 -35.06 -8.45 -6.30
N ARG A 310 -36.38 -8.48 -6.12
CA ARG A 310 -37.08 -7.80 -5.03
C ARG A 310 -37.76 -8.81 -4.10
N PHE A 311 -37.71 -8.55 -2.79
CA PHE A 311 -38.19 -9.47 -1.75
C PHE A 311 -39.58 -9.14 -1.18
N ASP A 312 -40.23 -8.07 -1.65
CA ASP A 312 -41.54 -7.64 -1.15
C ASP A 312 -42.74 -8.37 -1.78
N GLY A 313 -42.50 -9.32 -2.69
CA GLY A 313 -43.55 -10.15 -3.29
C GLY A 313 -43.94 -11.37 -2.43
N ALA A 314 -45.08 -11.98 -2.74
CA ALA A 314 -45.64 -13.14 -2.03
C ALA A 314 -44.64 -14.33 -1.88
N ARG A 315 -43.65 -14.42 -2.77
CA ARG A 315 -42.59 -15.45 -2.77
C ARG A 315 -41.68 -15.38 -1.53
N HIS A 316 -41.63 -14.26 -0.83
CA HIS A 316 -40.60 -13.98 0.19
C HIS A 316 -41.20 -13.46 1.52
N GLY A 317 -42.48 -13.72 1.78
CA GLY A 317 -43.18 -13.29 3.00
C GLY A 317 -43.59 -11.82 3.00
N GLY A 318 -43.01 -11.00 2.12
CA GLY A 318 -43.37 -9.60 1.99
C GLY A 318 -42.83 -8.74 3.14
N ARG A 319 -43.26 -7.48 3.16
CA ARG A 319 -42.83 -6.49 4.15
C ARG A 319 -43.69 -6.61 5.42
N LEU A 320 -43.06 -6.37 6.57
CA LEU A 320 -43.77 -6.32 7.85
C LEU A 320 -44.80 -5.18 7.86
N ALA A 321 -46.00 -5.47 8.35
CA ALA A 321 -47.08 -4.50 8.47
C ALA A 321 -47.15 -3.86 9.87
N GLY A 322 -47.27 -2.53 9.87
CA GLY A 322 -47.69 -1.70 11.00
C GLY A 322 -49.21 -1.48 11.02
N PRO A 323 -49.72 -0.65 11.96
CA PRO A 323 -51.12 -0.24 11.99
C PRO A 323 -51.58 0.42 10.68
N ASP A 324 -50.68 1.13 9.99
CA ASP A 324 -50.94 1.84 8.74
C ASP A 324 -50.60 1.02 7.48
N GLY A 325 -50.37 -0.29 7.64
CA GLY A 325 -50.01 -1.21 6.57
C GLY A 325 -48.52 -1.50 6.47
N ALA A 326 -48.09 -2.05 5.33
CA ALA A 326 -46.70 -2.45 5.12
C ALA A 326 -45.83 -1.27 4.72
N HIS A 327 -44.65 -1.14 5.33
CA HIS A 327 -43.70 -0.07 5.04
C HIS A 327 -42.39 -0.62 4.49
N ALA A 328 -41.79 0.10 3.55
CA ALA A 328 -40.39 -0.13 3.19
C ALA A 328 -39.51 0.42 4.32
N ALA A 329 -38.70 -0.44 4.92
CA ALA A 329 -37.84 -0.10 6.03
C ALA A 329 -36.46 -0.73 5.85
N GLU A 330 -35.43 0.09 6.05
CA GLU A 330 -34.04 -0.35 6.14
C GLU A 330 -33.59 -0.25 7.60
N LEU A 331 -32.88 -1.28 8.05
CA LEU A 331 -32.29 -1.38 9.36
C LEU A 331 -30.79 -1.13 9.24
N VAL A 332 -30.28 -0.19 10.02
CA VAL A 332 -28.84 0.01 10.18
C VAL A 332 -28.44 -0.59 11.51
N ILE A 333 -27.66 -1.68 11.46
CA ILE A 333 -27.30 -2.49 12.62
C ILE A 333 -25.83 -2.20 12.97
N PRO A 334 -25.54 -1.41 14.01
CA PRO A 334 -24.18 -1.24 14.48
C PRO A 334 -23.69 -2.50 15.20
N LEU A 335 -22.48 -2.92 14.86
CA LEU A 335 -21.80 -4.07 15.43
C LEU A 335 -20.51 -3.60 16.08
N LEU A 336 -20.21 -4.14 17.25
CA LEU A 336 -18.95 -3.92 17.97
C LEU A 336 -18.18 -5.22 17.99
N ALA A 337 -16.87 -5.15 17.74
CA ALA A 337 -16.00 -6.29 17.91
C ALA A 337 -16.10 -6.78 19.37
N ARG A 338 -16.25 -8.09 19.57
CA ARG A 338 -16.08 -8.66 20.90
C ARG A 338 -14.65 -8.37 21.35
N PRO A 339 -14.41 -7.95 22.60
CA PRO A 339 -13.06 -7.66 23.06
C PRO A 339 -12.20 -8.92 22.88
N ALA A 340 -11.30 -8.91 21.91
CA ALA A 340 -10.19 -9.84 21.92
C ALA A 340 -9.34 -9.52 23.14
N ARG A 341 -8.67 -10.52 23.71
CA ARG A 341 -7.62 -10.30 24.72
C ARG A 341 -6.71 -9.19 24.20
N LYS A 342 -6.64 -8.04 24.90
CA LYS A 342 -5.84 -6.88 24.49
C LYS A 342 -4.43 -7.37 24.15
N ALA A 343 -4.06 -7.36 22.87
CA ALA A 343 -2.67 -7.52 22.51
C ALA A 343 -1.92 -6.34 23.15
N PRO A 344 -0.73 -6.56 23.74
CA PRO A 344 0.06 -5.45 24.26
C PRO A 344 0.31 -4.51 23.11
N ALA A 345 -0.20 -3.29 23.24
CA ALA A 345 0.02 -2.30 22.22
C ALA A 345 1.48 -1.86 22.23
N PRO A 346 2.03 -1.50 21.07
CA PRO A 346 3.36 -0.90 21.04
C PRO A 346 3.37 0.33 21.93
N ALA A 347 4.44 0.47 22.71
CA ALA A 347 4.67 1.65 23.54
C ALA A 347 4.63 2.91 22.67
N PRO A 348 4.24 4.07 23.23
CA PRO A 348 4.44 5.35 22.55
C PRO A 348 5.88 5.47 22.10
N LEU A 349 6.06 6.04 20.90
CA LEU A 349 7.39 6.29 20.39
C LEU A 349 8.03 7.43 21.19
N SER A 350 9.35 7.38 21.35
CA SER A 350 10.09 8.49 21.94
C SER A 350 10.09 9.70 20.98
N PRO A 351 10.23 10.94 21.49
CA PRO A 351 10.37 12.14 20.66
C PRO A 351 11.48 12.05 19.60
N ALA A 352 12.57 11.34 19.90
CA ALA A 352 13.67 11.09 18.98
C ALA A 352 13.24 10.22 17.78
N GLU A 353 12.39 9.21 18.01
CA GLU A 353 11.89 8.31 16.96
C GLU A 353 10.83 8.95 16.06
N VAL A 354 10.20 10.04 16.50
CA VAL A 354 9.16 10.75 15.74
C VAL A 354 9.64 12.05 15.12
N THR A 355 10.87 12.48 15.38
CA THR A 355 11.41 13.72 14.79
C THR A 355 11.44 13.59 13.27
N PRO A 356 10.70 14.43 12.52
CA PRO A 356 10.64 14.31 11.07
C PRO A 356 12.03 14.56 10.44
N ALA A 357 12.42 13.68 9.53
CA ALA A 357 13.54 13.91 8.64
C ALA A 357 13.33 15.23 7.89
N ARG A 358 14.21 16.21 8.11
CA ARG A 358 14.14 17.48 7.37
C ARG A 358 14.85 17.30 6.04
N ARG A 359 14.13 16.76 5.05
CA ARG A 359 14.67 16.60 3.69
C ARG A 359 15.31 17.89 3.20
N GLY A 360 16.56 17.80 2.76
CA GLY A 360 17.32 18.93 2.25
C GLY A 360 17.79 19.96 3.28
N ALA A 361 17.61 19.76 4.59
CA ALA A 361 18.20 20.64 5.60
C ALA A 361 19.75 20.60 5.57
N TYR A 362 20.30 19.51 5.06
CA TYR A 362 21.73 19.27 4.89
C TYR A 362 22.11 19.10 3.42
N ALA A 363 21.25 19.53 2.50
CA ALA A 363 21.52 19.43 1.08
C ALA A 363 22.68 20.34 0.67
N HIS A 364 23.65 19.76 0.00
CA HIS A 364 24.80 20.45 -0.58
C HIS A 364 24.58 20.65 -2.08
N VAL A 365 24.31 21.90 -2.47
CA VAL A 365 24.14 22.28 -3.88
C VAL A 365 25.50 22.43 -4.60
N PRO A 366 25.55 22.30 -5.94
CA PRO A 366 26.77 22.55 -6.70
C PRO A 366 27.37 23.93 -6.43
N GLY A 367 28.70 23.99 -6.36
CA GLY A 367 29.49 25.16 -5.96
C GLY A 367 29.90 25.18 -4.47
N GLY A 368 29.32 24.30 -3.64
CA GLY A 368 29.65 24.16 -2.22
C GLY A 368 30.81 23.20 -1.91
N GLU A 369 30.80 22.63 -0.71
CA GLU A 369 31.86 21.72 -0.22
C GLU A 369 31.82 20.33 -0.87
N TRP A 370 30.71 20.00 -1.55
CA TRP A 370 30.53 18.75 -2.25
C TRP A 370 30.36 18.97 -3.75
N LEU A 371 31.19 18.27 -4.53
CA LEU A 371 30.95 18.02 -5.94
C LEU A 371 30.23 16.67 -6.05
N TYR A 372 28.96 16.70 -6.47
CA TYR A 372 28.21 15.49 -6.79
C TYR A 372 27.85 15.44 -8.28
N ALA A 373 28.32 14.38 -8.93
CA ALA A 373 28.12 14.13 -10.34
C ALA A 373 27.46 12.77 -10.59
N LYS A 374 26.49 12.74 -11.49
CA LYS A 374 25.92 11.52 -12.08
C LYS A 374 26.51 11.34 -13.47
N LEU A 375 27.26 10.28 -13.70
CA LEU A 375 27.70 9.87 -15.02
C LEU A 375 26.85 8.68 -15.49
N TYR A 376 26.04 8.90 -16.53
CA TYR A 376 25.19 7.88 -17.11
C TYR A 376 26.03 6.91 -17.94
N VAL A 377 26.15 5.68 -17.44
CA VAL A 377 27.01 4.61 -17.95
C VAL A 377 26.19 3.32 -17.93
N PRO A 378 25.98 2.67 -19.09
CA PRO A 378 25.33 1.36 -19.14
C PRO A 378 26.04 0.35 -18.22
N GLU A 379 25.26 -0.45 -17.50
CA GLU A 379 25.76 -1.40 -16.50
C GLU A 379 26.97 -2.25 -16.96
N PRO A 380 26.99 -2.81 -18.20
CA PRO A 380 28.14 -3.59 -18.69
C PRO A 380 29.47 -2.83 -18.72
N PHE A 381 29.44 -1.49 -18.85
CA PHE A 381 30.64 -0.66 -18.92
C PHE A 381 31.08 -0.08 -17.57
N GLN A 382 30.23 -0.13 -16.54
CA GLN A 382 30.51 0.50 -15.25
C GLN A 382 31.77 -0.05 -14.59
N ALA A 383 31.98 -1.38 -14.60
CA ALA A 383 33.19 -1.97 -14.03
C ALA A 383 34.46 -1.49 -14.74
N ARG A 384 34.42 -1.32 -16.07
CA ARG A 384 35.52 -0.78 -16.86
C ARG A 384 35.77 0.70 -16.55
N VAL A 385 34.71 1.51 -16.46
CA VAL A 385 34.82 2.94 -16.12
C VAL A 385 35.44 3.11 -14.72
N LEU A 386 34.95 2.35 -13.74
CA LEU A 386 35.46 2.38 -12.36
C LEU A 386 36.94 1.99 -12.27
N THR A 387 37.33 0.88 -12.92
CA THR A 387 38.71 0.33 -12.79
C THR A 387 39.74 1.04 -13.67
N ARG A 388 39.35 1.54 -14.85
CA ARG A 388 40.30 2.09 -15.84
C ARG A 388 40.23 3.60 -16.03
N HIS A 389 39.11 4.23 -15.72
CA HIS A 389 38.89 5.64 -16.06
C HIS A 389 38.68 6.52 -14.83
N LEU A 390 38.14 6.01 -13.72
CA LEU A 390 37.86 6.85 -12.54
C LEU A 390 39.13 7.44 -11.90
N ARG A 391 40.27 6.74 -12.00
CA ARG A 391 41.57 7.20 -11.50
C ARG A 391 41.98 8.59 -12.02
N HIS A 392 41.45 9.06 -13.14
CA HIS A 392 41.72 10.41 -13.64
C HIS A 392 41.15 11.52 -12.73
N LEU A 393 40.15 11.19 -11.92
CA LEU A 393 39.53 12.10 -10.94
C LEU A 393 39.97 11.80 -9.51
N THR A 394 40.33 10.55 -9.23
CA THR A 394 40.66 10.07 -7.87
C THR A 394 42.15 9.84 -7.66
N ASP A 395 43.01 10.34 -8.55
CA ASP A 395 44.45 10.30 -8.37
C ASP A 395 44.84 11.15 -7.15
N PRO A 396 45.74 10.68 -6.26
CA PRO A 396 46.13 11.41 -5.05
C PRO A 396 46.64 12.83 -5.32
N ALA A 397 47.34 13.08 -6.42
CA ALA A 397 47.83 14.41 -6.75
C ALA A 397 46.68 15.34 -7.19
N VAL A 398 45.71 14.80 -7.94
CA VAL A 398 44.50 15.53 -8.35
C VAL A 398 43.63 15.88 -7.14
N LEU A 399 43.40 14.91 -6.25
CA LEU A 399 42.62 15.12 -5.02
C LEU A 399 43.32 16.12 -4.08
N ALA A 400 44.64 16.02 -3.91
CA ALA A 400 45.41 16.97 -3.12
C ALA A 400 45.37 18.39 -3.71
N ALA A 401 45.52 18.54 -5.03
CA ALA A 401 45.40 19.84 -5.70
C ALA A 401 44.00 20.44 -5.55
N ALA A 402 42.96 19.60 -5.56
CA ALA A 402 41.57 19.99 -5.34
C ALA A 402 41.24 20.29 -3.86
N GLY A 403 42.17 20.04 -2.93
CA GLY A 403 41.87 20.12 -1.49
C GLY A 403 40.74 19.18 -1.08
N ALA A 404 40.63 18.03 -1.76
CA ALA A 404 39.63 17.01 -1.49
C ALA A 404 40.10 16.09 -0.37
N ASP A 405 39.21 15.79 0.58
CA ASP A 405 39.53 14.94 1.74
C ASP A 405 38.76 13.61 1.76
N THR A 406 37.67 13.50 1.00
CA THR A 406 36.80 12.32 0.95
C THR A 406 36.18 12.23 -0.44
N TRP A 407 36.09 11.02 -1.00
CA TRP A 407 35.31 10.78 -2.21
C TRP A 407 34.68 9.40 -2.16
N PHE A 408 33.56 9.19 -2.83
CA PHE A 408 32.99 7.86 -2.96
C PHE A 408 32.12 7.72 -4.20
N VAL A 409 31.89 6.49 -4.61
CA VAL A 409 31.09 6.17 -5.79
C VAL A 409 29.99 5.16 -5.46
N GLN A 410 28.82 5.38 -6.05
CA GLN A 410 27.68 4.47 -5.93
C GLN A 410 27.14 4.15 -7.32
N ARG A 411 26.78 2.88 -7.57
CA ARG A 411 26.00 2.49 -8.74
C ARG A 411 24.52 2.73 -8.45
N TYR A 412 23.80 3.30 -9.39
CA TYR A 412 22.37 3.57 -9.25
C TYR A 412 21.65 3.36 -10.58
N ALA A 413 20.35 3.14 -10.54
CA ALA A 413 19.53 2.86 -11.71
C ALA A 413 18.14 3.51 -11.58
N ASP A 414 18.11 4.85 -11.60
CA ASP A 414 16.87 5.64 -11.60
C ASP A 414 17.15 7.05 -12.17
N PRO A 415 16.58 7.42 -13.32
CA PRO A 415 15.74 6.61 -14.21
C PRO A 415 16.52 5.56 -15.01
N GLU A 416 17.83 5.77 -15.22
CA GLU A 416 18.71 4.90 -16.03
C GLU A 416 19.97 4.53 -15.22
N ALA A 417 20.71 3.51 -15.66
CA ALA A 417 21.96 3.08 -15.03
C ALA A 417 23.03 4.20 -15.07
N HIS A 418 23.59 4.54 -13.90
CA HIS A 418 24.60 5.59 -13.77
C HIS A 418 25.52 5.36 -12.56
N LEU A 419 26.66 6.06 -12.57
CA LEU A 419 27.58 6.19 -11.45
C LEU A 419 27.35 7.54 -10.76
N ARG A 420 27.16 7.52 -9.45
CA ARG A 420 27.08 8.69 -8.58
C ARG A 420 28.44 8.90 -7.93
N LEU A 421 29.20 9.87 -8.41
CA LEU A 421 30.50 10.26 -7.87
C LEU A 421 30.33 11.47 -6.95
N ARG A 422 30.82 11.37 -5.72
CA ARG A 422 30.81 12.47 -4.75
C ARG A 422 32.22 12.73 -4.27
N ILE A 423 32.62 14.00 -4.23
CA ILE A 423 33.93 14.44 -3.77
C ILE A 423 33.72 15.64 -2.84
N HIS A 424 34.22 15.53 -1.62
CA HIS A 424 34.20 16.58 -0.60
C HIS A 424 35.54 17.30 -0.54
N GLY A 425 35.50 18.62 -0.35
CA GLY A 425 36.69 19.42 -0.12
C GLY A 425 36.40 20.91 -0.04
N LYS A 426 37.46 21.70 0.03
CA LYS A 426 37.34 23.17 0.16
C LYS A 426 36.85 23.79 -1.15
N PRO A 427 35.70 24.51 -1.18
CA PRO A 427 35.09 24.98 -2.43
C PRO A 427 36.03 25.78 -3.33
N ALA A 428 36.88 26.62 -2.73
CA ALA A 428 37.84 27.48 -3.43
C ALA A 428 38.96 26.70 -4.17
N GLN A 429 39.21 25.44 -3.82
CA GLN A 429 40.20 24.56 -4.45
C GLN A 429 39.50 23.46 -5.26
N LEU A 430 38.40 22.92 -4.74
CA LEU A 430 37.66 21.80 -5.28
C LEU A 430 37.15 22.08 -6.70
N TRP A 431 36.38 23.16 -6.88
CA TRP A 431 35.71 23.46 -8.13
C TRP A 431 36.66 23.88 -9.26
N PRO A 432 37.64 24.77 -9.05
CA PRO A 432 38.59 25.14 -10.10
C PRO A 432 39.41 23.98 -10.65
N VAL A 433 39.67 22.95 -9.82
CA VAL A 433 40.46 21.78 -10.22
C VAL A 433 39.58 20.69 -10.81
N LEU A 434 38.54 20.27 -10.08
CA LEU A 434 37.77 19.08 -10.45
C LEU A 434 36.72 19.33 -11.52
N LEU A 435 36.15 20.53 -11.64
CA LEU A 435 35.13 20.77 -12.67
C LEU A 435 35.71 20.65 -14.10
N PRO A 436 36.88 21.26 -14.41
CA PRO A 436 37.54 21.01 -15.70
C PRO A 436 37.95 19.54 -15.90
N ALA A 437 38.47 18.88 -14.85
CA ALA A 437 38.87 17.48 -14.92
C ALA A 437 37.67 16.55 -15.20
N LEU A 438 36.54 16.81 -14.53
CA LEU A 438 35.28 16.07 -14.70
C LEU A 438 34.73 16.26 -16.11
N ARG A 439 34.80 17.47 -16.68
CA ARG A 439 34.43 17.75 -18.07
C ARG A 439 35.27 16.89 -19.03
N LEU A 440 36.59 16.95 -18.92
CA LEU A 440 37.51 16.20 -19.79
C LEU A 440 37.32 14.69 -19.66
N TRP A 441 37.11 14.21 -18.43
CA TRP A 441 36.82 12.81 -18.15
C TRP A 441 35.51 12.34 -18.81
N ALA A 442 34.44 13.13 -18.69
CA ALA A 442 33.16 12.81 -19.29
C ALA A 442 33.22 12.87 -20.83
N GLU A 443 33.86 13.89 -21.41
CA GLU A 443 34.08 13.99 -22.87
C GLU A 443 34.83 12.76 -23.39
N GLY A 444 35.95 12.39 -22.76
CA GLY A 444 36.73 11.21 -23.17
C GLY A 444 35.97 9.89 -23.07
N LEU A 445 35.07 9.74 -22.09
CA LEU A 445 34.21 8.56 -21.98
C LEU A 445 33.09 8.53 -23.03
N ARG A 446 32.55 9.69 -23.38
CA ARG A 446 31.52 9.82 -24.43
C ARG A 446 32.10 9.54 -25.80
N ASP A 447 33.28 10.10 -26.11
CA ASP A 447 33.99 9.85 -27.37
C ASP A 447 34.36 8.36 -27.54
N ALA A 448 34.63 7.68 -26.43
CA ALA A 448 34.88 6.23 -26.40
C ALA A 448 33.60 5.36 -26.44
N GLY A 449 32.40 5.96 -26.47
CA GLY A 449 31.12 5.26 -26.44
C GLY A 449 30.80 4.55 -25.12
N LEU A 450 31.44 4.96 -24.02
CA LEU A 450 31.30 4.34 -22.70
C LEU A 450 30.28 5.04 -21.79
N ALA A 451 29.98 6.30 -22.05
CA ALA A 451 29.04 7.11 -21.27
C ALA A 451 28.14 7.95 -22.18
N ASP A 452 26.95 8.30 -21.70
CA ASP A 452 26.00 9.17 -22.42
C ASP A 452 26.14 10.63 -21.99
N ARG A 453 25.81 10.93 -20.73
CA ARG A 453 25.78 12.29 -20.19
C ARG A 453 26.27 12.38 -18.75
N LEU A 454 26.69 13.59 -18.39
CA LEU A 454 27.12 13.99 -17.05
C LEU A 454 26.13 15.02 -16.50
N VAL A 455 25.72 14.86 -15.23
CA VAL A 455 24.84 15.80 -14.52
C VAL A 455 25.49 16.17 -13.19
N LEU A 456 25.59 17.48 -12.89
CA LEU A 456 25.89 17.96 -11.54
C LEU A 456 24.56 18.08 -10.77
N ASP A 457 24.52 17.60 -9.54
CA ASP A 457 23.29 17.53 -8.75
C ASP A 457 23.55 17.86 -7.28
N THR A 458 22.48 17.96 -6.50
CA THR A 458 22.51 18.22 -5.05
C THR A 458 22.79 16.94 -4.28
N TYR A 459 23.81 16.97 -3.40
CA TYR A 459 24.05 15.88 -2.46
C TYR A 459 23.23 16.10 -1.20
N ASP A 460 22.20 15.27 -1.00
CA ASP A 460 21.43 15.22 0.24
C ASP A 460 21.88 13.98 1.04
N PRO A 461 22.71 14.12 2.09
CA PRO A 461 23.19 13.00 2.88
C PRO A 461 22.03 12.33 3.65
N GLU A 462 21.98 10.99 3.66
CA GLU A 462 20.97 10.20 4.35
C GLU A 462 21.24 10.14 5.87
N ILE A 463 21.31 11.30 6.52
CA ILE A 463 21.73 11.47 7.92
C ILE A 463 20.91 10.58 8.87
N GLU A 464 19.61 10.50 8.66
CA GLU A 464 18.70 9.70 9.50
C GLU A 464 18.98 8.20 9.38
N ARG A 465 19.44 7.75 8.20
CA ARG A 465 19.77 6.34 7.96
C ARG A 465 21.06 5.93 8.66
N TYR A 466 22.04 6.83 8.73
CA TYR A 466 23.37 6.53 9.24
C TYR A 466 23.58 6.93 10.70
N GLY A 467 22.51 7.25 11.45
CA GLY A 467 22.53 7.44 12.89
C GLY A 467 22.63 8.90 13.36
N GLY A 468 22.42 9.87 12.48
CA GLY A 468 22.38 11.29 12.80
C GLY A 468 23.63 12.07 12.40
N SER A 469 23.56 13.40 12.53
CA SER A 469 24.56 14.31 11.98
C SER A 469 25.94 14.18 12.64
N SER A 470 26.00 13.71 13.89
CA SER A 470 27.26 13.51 14.62
C SER A 470 28.10 12.36 14.06
N VAL A 471 27.47 11.39 13.40
CA VAL A 471 28.14 10.18 12.87
C VAL A 471 28.23 10.15 11.34
N GLN A 472 27.51 11.03 10.64
CA GLN A 472 27.49 11.09 9.17
C GLN A 472 28.90 11.13 8.55
N ALA A 473 29.79 11.97 9.06
CA ALA A 473 31.17 12.06 8.57
C ALA A 473 31.97 10.75 8.76
N HIS A 474 31.60 9.92 9.74
CA HIS A 474 32.22 8.60 9.93
C HIS A 474 31.73 7.62 8.85
N ALA A 475 30.43 7.64 8.54
CA ALA A 475 29.85 6.84 7.46
C ALA A 475 30.47 7.19 6.10
N GLU A 476 30.68 8.48 5.82
CA GLU A 476 31.30 8.93 4.56
C GLU A 476 32.75 8.46 4.40
N ARG A 477 33.53 8.40 5.49
CA ARG A 477 34.87 7.79 5.46
C ARG A 477 34.83 6.29 5.17
N VAL A 478 33.79 5.58 5.64
CA VAL A 478 33.57 4.18 5.26
C VAL A 478 33.24 4.08 3.78
N PHE A 479 32.40 4.97 3.24
CA PHE A 479 32.05 4.96 1.81
C PHE A 479 33.28 5.20 0.91
N ASP A 480 34.18 6.10 1.32
CA ASP A 480 35.44 6.35 0.61
C ASP A 480 36.35 5.12 0.61
N THR A 481 36.61 4.57 1.80
CA THR A 481 37.45 3.39 1.95
C THR A 481 36.87 2.19 1.18
N ASP A 482 35.57 1.94 1.28
CA ASP A 482 34.89 0.86 0.58
C ASP A 482 34.94 1.06 -0.95
N SER A 483 34.74 2.29 -1.43
CA SER A 483 34.87 2.62 -2.85
C SER A 483 36.25 2.25 -3.39
N ALA A 484 37.31 2.64 -2.69
CA ALA A 484 38.68 2.33 -3.09
C ALA A 484 38.97 0.82 -3.10
N VAL A 485 38.50 0.09 -2.08
CA VAL A 485 38.67 -1.37 -1.97
C VAL A 485 37.93 -2.09 -3.09
N VAL A 486 36.65 -1.76 -3.32
CA VAL A 486 35.81 -2.39 -4.34
C VAL A 486 36.39 -2.15 -5.74
N ILE A 487 36.87 -0.93 -6.04
CA ILE A 487 37.50 -0.63 -7.34
C ILE A 487 38.76 -1.48 -7.54
N ARG A 488 39.60 -1.63 -6.49
CA ARG A 488 40.77 -2.49 -6.55
C ARG A 488 40.40 -3.96 -6.79
N GLN A 489 39.40 -4.48 -6.08
CA GLN A 489 38.91 -5.85 -6.25
C GLN A 489 38.35 -6.09 -7.65
N LEU A 490 37.59 -5.13 -8.21
CA LEU A 490 37.07 -5.21 -9.57
C LEU A 490 38.19 -5.22 -10.63
N GLY A 491 39.36 -4.67 -10.32
CA GLY A 491 40.53 -4.63 -11.19
C GLY A 491 41.38 -5.90 -11.17
N LEU A 492 41.13 -6.85 -10.26
CA LEU A 492 41.89 -8.11 -10.18
C LEU A 492 41.58 -9.01 -11.40
N PRO A 493 42.60 -9.63 -12.02
CA PRO A 493 42.40 -10.61 -13.08
C PRO A 493 41.53 -11.76 -12.62
N THR A 494 40.61 -12.23 -13.47
CA THR A 494 39.70 -13.32 -13.10
C THR A 494 40.43 -14.67 -12.99
N ASP A 495 41.59 -14.81 -13.64
CA ASP A 495 42.43 -16.00 -13.60
C ASP A 495 43.32 -16.10 -12.34
N ASP A 496 43.64 -14.96 -11.70
CA ASP A 496 44.34 -14.91 -10.39
C ASP A 496 43.43 -15.28 -9.21
N LEU A 497 42.14 -15.52 -9.48
CA LEU A 497 41.15 -15.99 -8.51
C LEU A 497 41.00 -17.53 -8.53
N ALA A 498 41.91 -18.29 -9.15
CA ALA A 498 41.83 -19.75 -9.18
C ALA A 498 41.72 -20.38 -7.77
N ASP A 499 42.30 -19.73 -6.75
CA ASP A 499 42.22 -20.12 -5.33
C ASP A 499 41.32 -19.20 -4.48
N VAL A 500 40.72 -18.17 -5.07
CA VAL A 500 39.82 -17.23 -4.38
C VAL A 500 38.39 -17.47 -4.89
N PRO A 501 37.43 -17.78 -4.01
CA PRO A 501 36.06 -17.99 -4.46
C PRO A 501 35.58 -16.71 -5.17
N GLY A 502 34.88 -16.84 -6.31
CA GLY A 502 34.64 -15.76 -7.29
C GLY A 502 34.02 -14.47 -6.73
N ARG A 503 33.70 -13.49 -7.58
CA ARG A 503 33.26 -12.13 -7.15
C ARG A 503 32.22 -12.11 -6.01
N THR A 504 31.28 -13.06 -6.00
CA THR A 504 30.30 -13.24 -4.91
C THR A 504 30.94 -13.52 -3.56
N ALA A 505 31.98 -14.35 -3.50
CA ALA A 505 32.64 -14.67 -2.25
C ALA A 505 33.63 -13.59 -1.80
N LEU A 506 34.24 -12.83 -2.73
CA LEU A 506 34.93 -11.58 -2.36
C LEU A 506 33.97 -10.59 -1.70
N ALA A 507 32.75 -10.45 -2.24
CA ALA A 507 31.72 -9.63 -1.60
C ALA A 507 31.30 -10.19 -0.23
N ALA A 508 31.11 -11.51 -0.10
CA ALA A 508 30.78 -12.14 1.18
C ALA A 508 31.88 -11.95 2.25
N LEU A 509 33.15 -12.08 1.86
CA LEU A 509 34.29 -11.81 2.73
C LEU A 509 34.36 -10.32 3.12
N GLY A 510 34.06 -9.41 2.19
CA GLY A 510 33.93 -7.97 2.49
C GLY A 510 32.85 -7.70 3.53
N THR A 511 31.66 -8.27 3.36
CA THR A 511 30.57 -8.15 4.35
C THR A 511 30.98 -8.72 5.71
N LEU A 512 31.62 -9.89 5.76
CA LEU A 512 32.08 -10.49 7.01
C LEU A 512 33.17 -9.64 7.68
N ALA A 513 34.10 -9.09 6.91
CA ALA A 513 35.14 -8.19 7.40
C ALA A 513 34.55 -6.90 7.99
N ILE A 514 33.49 -6.37 7.38
CA ILE A 514 32.75 -5.22 7.93
C ILE A 514 32.07 -5.62 9.26
N LEU A 515 31.30 -6.71 9.27
CA LEU A 515 30.55 -7.12 10.47
C LEU A 515 31.45 -7.44 11.66
N THR A 516 32.49 -8.23 11.46
CA THR A 516 33.44 -8.62 12.55
C THR A 516 34.24 -7.45 13.11
N ARG A 517 34.24 -6.30 12.43
CA ARG A 517 34.88 -5.06 12.90
C ARG A 517 33.89 -4.05 13.49
N LEU A 518 32.60 -4.17 13.17
CA LEU A 518 31.55 -3.31 13.70
C LEU A 518 30.95 -3.84 15.01
N CYS A 519 30.87 -5.15 15.17
CA CYS A 519 30.26 -5.78 16.34
C CYS A 519 31.01 -7.03 16.78
N ALA A 520 30.68 -7.53 17.99
CA ALA A 520 31.19 -8.79 18.50
C ALA A 520 30.74 -9.99 17.64
N GLU A 521 31.43 -11.12 17.74
CA GLU A 521 31.17 -12.30 16.89
C GLU A 521 29.74 -12.85 17.06
N ASP A 522 29.21 -12.84 18.29
CA ASP A 522 27.85 -13.28 18.60
C ASP A 522 26.78 -12.35 18.02
N GLU A 523 27.03 -11.04 18.04
CA GLU A 523 26.17 -10.03 17.41
C GLU A 523 26.22 -10.14 15.88
N ALA A 524 27.41 -10.34 15.29
CA ALA A 524 27.59 -10.55 13.86
C ALA A 524 26.86 -11.82 13.38
N LEU A 525 26.95 -12.92 14.14
CA LEU A 525 26.21 -14.16 13.87
C LEU A 525 24.69 -13.94 14.02
N GLY A 526 24.26 -13.12 14.97
CA GLY A 526 22.86 -12.73 15.13
C GLY A 526 22.32 -11.91 13.95
N LEU A 527 23.13 -11.03 13.36
CA LEU A 527 22.77 -10.26 12.17
C LEU A 527 22.72 -11.12 10.90
N LEU A 528 23.57 -12.15 10.81
CA LEU A 528 23.65 -13.06 9.66
C LEU A 528 22.65 -14.23 9.72
N GLY A 529 22.23 -14.65 10.92
CA GLY A 529 21.22 -15.68 11.13
C GLY A 529 19.80 -15.10 11.10
N ASN A 530 18.92 -15.63 10.24
CA ASN A 530 17.55 -15.16 10.04
C ASN A 530 16.75 -14.89 11.35
N GLY A 531 16.25 -13.66 11.49
CA GLY A 531 14.80 -13.39 11.41
C GLY A 531 13.99 -13.11 12.68
N GLU A 532 14.34 -13.66 13.86
CA GLU A 532 13.43 -13.61 15.03
C GLU A 532 13.95 -12.84 16.26
N ARG A 533 15.23 -12.47 16.31
CA ARG A 533 15.73 -11.61 17.40
C ARG A 533 15.71 -10.16 16.97
N ARG A 534 14.66 -9.44 17.37
CA ARG A 534 14.70 -7.96 17.46
C ARG A 534 15.92 -7.58 18.30
N MET A 535 16.88 -6.87 17.70
CA MET A 535 17.91 -6.15 18.44
C MET A 535 17.22 -5.28 19.51
N PRO A 536 17.72 -5.24 20.76
CA PRO A 536 17.25 -4.25 21.71
C PRO A 536 17.53 -2.83 21.18
N PRO A 537 16.67 -1.84 21.46
CA PRO A 537 16.92 -0.47 21.02
C PRO A 537 18.26 0.02 21.57
N TYR A 538 19.06 0.62 20.69
CA TYR A 538 20.34 1.22 21.00
C TYR A 538 20.13 2.31 22.07
N SER A 539 20.68 2.14 23.27
CA SER A 539 20.61 3.17 24.32
C SER A 539 21.69 4.22 24.07
N SER A 540 21.26 5.47 23.96
CA SER A 540 22.13 6.63 23.67
C SER A 540 22.99 7.07 24.86
N SER A 541 23.30 6.19 25.82
CA SER A 541 23.97 6.55 27.08
C SER A 541 25.40 6.00 27.23
N GLY A 542 25.94 5.30 26.24
CA GLY A 542 27.35 4.88 26.23
C GLY A 542 28.20 5.79 25.35
N GLY A 543 28.92 6.75 25.95
CA GLY A 543 29.97 7.47 25.24
C GLY A 543 31.10 6.52 24.87
N LEU A 544 31.16 6.11 23.60
CA LEU A 544 32.33 5.44 23.03
C LEU A 544 33.33 6.52 22.59
N GLU A 545 34.35 6.76 23.41
CA GLU A 545 35.54 7.51 23.01
C GLU A 545 36.28 6.72 21.92
N PHE A 546 36.08 7.13 20.67
CA PHE A 546 36.82 6.60 19.54
C PHE A 546 38.21 7.25 19.46
N ALA A 547 39.23 6.61 20.03
CA ALA A 547 40.63 6.99 19.81
C ALA A 547 41.15 6.33 18.51
N PHE A 548 41.23 7.10 17.42
CA PHE A 548 41.78 6.65 16.12
C PHE A 548 43.02 7.46 15.69
N PRO A 549 44.23 7.11 16.18
CA PRO A 549 45.44 7.37 15.38
C PRO A 549 46.20 6.06 15.09
N GLY A 550 46.33 5.70 13.80
CA GLY A 550 47.16 4.56 13.32
C GLY A 550 46.41 3.40 12.64
N PHE A 551 45.07 3.37 12.74
CA PHE A 551 44.18 2.31 12.25
C PHE A 551 44.32 1.95 10.75
N TRP A 552 44.52 2.93 9.88
CA TRP A 552 44.49 2.71 8.43
C TRP A 552 45.85 2.40 7.80
N ASP A 553 46.95 2.82 8.45
CA ASP A 553 48.30 2.44 8.02
C ASP A 553 48.57 0.94 8.25
N GLU A 554 47.84 0.30 9.17
CA GLU A 554 47.96 -1.14 9.44
C GLU A 554 47.16 -1.99 8.45
N PHE A 555 45.99 -1.52 7.99
CA PHE A 555 45.20 -2.17 6.95
C PHE A 555 45.91 -2.20 5.58
N LEU A 556 46.67 -1.14 5.26
CA LEU A 556 47.50 -1.09 4.05
C LEU A 556 48.76 -1.98 4.12
N ARG A 557 49.14 -2.50 5.30
CA ARG A 557 50.35 -3.30 5.52
C ARG A 557 50.15 -4.82 5.52
N LEU A 558 48.92 -5.31 5.35
CA LEU A 558 48.67 -6.75 5.21
C LEU A 558 49.44 -7.30 3.98
N PRO A 559 50.29 -8.33 4.15
CA PRO A 559 51.20 -8.77 3.10
C PRO A 559 50.43 -9.39 1.93
N VAL A 560 50.66 -8.86 0.74
CA VAL A 560 50.28 -9.49 -0.53
C VAL A 560 51.23 -10.67 -0.78
N PRO A 561 50.73 -11.87 -1.15
CA PRO A 561 51.60 -13.00 -1.47
C PRO A 561 52.46 -12.65 -2.68
N ARG A 562 53.79 -12.78 -2.56
CA ARG A 562 54.69 -12.64 -3.73
C ARG A 562 54.58 -13.88 -4.61
N PRO A 563 54.59 -13.74 -5.95
CA PRO A 563 54.60 -14.89 -6.85
C PRO A 563 55.91 -15.69 -6.66
N GLY A 564 55.75 -16.99 -6.38
CA GLY A 564 56.86 -17.90 -6.11
C GLY A 564 57.75 -18.11 -7.33
N SER A 565 59.06 -17.93 -7.14
CA SER A 565 60.10 -18.27 -8.10
C SER A 565 60.24 -19.78 -8.27
N GLY A 566 59.98 -20.26 -9.50
CA GLY A 566 60.67 -21.35 -10.17
C GLY A 566 60.80 -22.71 -9.47
N ARG A 567 60.03 -23.70 -9.94
CA ARG A 567 60.50 -25.09 -10.03
C ARG A 567 60.33 -25.62 -11.44
N ARG A 568 61.44 -26.17 -11.95
CA ARG A 568 61.64 -26.77 -13.28
C ARG A 568 60.66 -27.91 -13.57
N ALA A 569 60.16 -27.94 -14.81
CA ALA A 569 59.45 -29.06 -15.40
C ALA A 569 60.39 -30.26 -15.71
N PRO A 570 59.90 -31.51 -15.71
CA PRO A 570 60.52 -32.60 -16.44
C PRO A 570 59.89 -32.80 -17.83
N ARG A 571 60.69 -33.43 -18.69
CA ARG A 571 60.62 -33.54 -20.15
C ARG A 571 59.49 -34.43 -20.69
N GLN A 572 59.18 -34.13 -21.95
CA GLN A 572 58.36 -34.84 -22.95
C GLN A 572 58.59 -36.36 -23.07
N ALA A 573 57.54 -37.09 -23.51
CA ALA A 573 57.54 -38.02 -24.66
C ALA A 573 56.06 -38.41 -25.02
N PRO A 574 55.74 -39.13 -26.12
CA PRO A 574 55.26 -38.53 -27.37
C PRO A 574 53.85 -38.99 -27.81
N ARG A 575 53.27 -38.26 -28.76
CA ARG A 575 52.04 -38.60 -29.51
C ARG A 575 52.24 -39.81 -30.44
N PRO A 576 51.14 -40.46 -30.85
CA PRO A 576 50.96 -40.71 -32.29
C PRO A 576 49.55 -40.42 -32.87
N HIS A 577 49.55 -39.99 -34.15
CA HIS A 577 48.58 -40.17 -35.26
C HIS A 577 47.11 -39.70 -35.12
N ALA A 578 46.61 -38.68 -35.85
CA ALA A 578 46.28 -38.54 -37.31
C ALA A 578 44.85 -39.06 -37.63
N VAL A 579 43.83 -38.21 -37.95
CA VAL A 579 43.25 -37.84 -39.30
C VAL A 579 41.68 -37.72 -39.16
N PRO A 580 40.87 -37.05 -40.03
CA PRO A 580 40.33 -35.68 -39.81
C PRO A 580 38.79 -35.57 -40.06
N THR A 581 38.23 -34.33 -40.08
CA THR A 581 37.00 -33.87 -40.82
C THR A 581 35.66 -34.57 -40.52
N GLU A 582 34.58 -33.92 -40.05
CA GLU A 582 33.57 -33.14 -40.80
C GLU A 582 32.56 -32.54 -39.78
N THR A 583 32.23 -31.25 -39.85
CA THR A 583 30.91 -30.69 -40.23
C THR A 583 29.67 -31.50 -39.83
N LEU A 584 28.81 -30.96 -38.97
CA LEU A 584 27.35 -30.83 -39.18
C LEU A 584 26.61 -30.24 -37.96
N ILE A 585 25.85 -29.17 -38.25
CA ILE A 585 24.70 -28.54 -37.55
C ILE A 585 25.01 -27.64 -36.36
#